data_AF-A0A9X8VMB8-F1
#
_entry.id   AF-A0A9X8VMB8-F1
#
_cell.length_a   1.000
_cell.length_b   1.000
_cell.length_c   1.000
_cell.angle_alpha   90.00
_cell.angle_beta   90.00
_cell.angle_gamma   90.00
#
_symmetry.space_group_name_H-M   'P 1'
#
loop_
_entity.id
_entity.type
_entity.pdbx_description
1 polymer ?
#
loop_
_entity_poly.entity_id
_entity_poly.type
_entity_poly.pdbx_seq_one_letter_code
_entity_poly.pdbx_strand_id
1 'polypeptide(L)'
;MDTTQTGTIASAASGSSSTWRKTDTMWMLGLYGTAIGAGVLFLPINAGIGGLIPLIIMAIIAFPMTFFAHRGLCRFVLSGKNPGEDITAVVEEHFGITAGKLITLLYFFAIYPILLVYSVAITNTVDSFITHQLGMTSPPRAILSLILIVGLMTIVRFGEQAIVKTMSILVFPFVAVL
;
A
#
# COMPACT_ATOMS: atom_id res chain seq x y z
N MET A 1 -4.45 -10.70 -28.80
CA MET A 1 -3.86 -9.56 -28.08
C MET A 1 -5.00 -9.03 -27.24
N ASP A 2 -5.26 -9.75 -26.16
CA ASP A 2 -6.54 -9.76 -25.47
C ASP A 2 -6.38 -8.98 -24.18
N THR A 3 -7.02 -7.82 -24.17
CA THR A 3 -7.17 -6.93 -23.02
C THR A 3 -7.91 -7.68 -21.91
N THR A 4 -7.19 -7.91 -20.81
CA THR A 4 -7.69 -8.43 -19.54
C THR A 4 -8.98 -7.69 -19.14
N GLN A 5 -10.12 -8.38 -19.21
CA GLN A 5 -11.40 -7.87 -18.73
C GLN A 5 -11.42 -7.89 -17.20
N THR A 6 -11.30 -6.72 -16.58
CA THR A 6 -11.57 -6.44 -15.17
C THR A 6 -13.08 -6.40 -14.83
N GLY A 7 -13.95 -6.88 -15.74
CA GLY A 7 -15.41 -6.69 -15.65
C GLY A 7 -16.19 -7.70 -14.79
N THR A 8 -15.61 -8.85 -14.41
CA THR A 8 -16.43 -9.94 -13.84
C THR A 8 -16.68 -9.82 -12.34
N ILE A 9 -16.03 -8.91 -11.61
CA ILE A 9 -16.15 -8.83 -10.14
C ILE A 9 -17.22 -7.78 -9.71
N ALA A 10 -17.65 -6.89 -10.61
CA ALA A 10 -18.54 -5.77 -10.25
C ALA A 10 -20.04 -6.11 -10.26
N SER A 11 -20.47 -7.27 -10.78
CA SER A 11 -21.89 -7.48 -11.12
C SER A 11 -22.77 -8.13 -10.05
N ALA A 12 -22.43 -8.04 -8.76
CA ALA A 12 -23.25 -8.61 -7.68
C ALA A 12 -23.40 -7.66 -6.48
N ALA A 13 -23.94 -6.46 -6.70
CA ALA A 13 -24.31 -5.55 -5.62
C ALA A 13 -25.69 -4.94 -5.86
N SER A 14 -26.73 -5.77 -5.77
CA SER A 14 -28.10 -5.31 -5.55
C SER A 14 -28.67 -5.99 -4.31
N GLY A 15 -28.72 -5.24 -3.21
CA GLY A 15 -29.63 -5.46 -2.07
C GLY A 15 -29.27 -6.56 -1.06
N SER A 16 -28.53 -6.20 0.00
CA SER A 16 -28.66 -6.75 1.37
C SER A 16 -27.65 -6.05 2.28
N SER A 17 -27.97 -5.87 3.56
CA SER A 17 -27.02 -5.38 4.58
C SER A 17 -25.69 -6.12 4.46
N SER A 18 -24.62 -5.37 4.17
CA SER A 18 -23.26 -5.88 3.88
C SER A 18 -22.79 -6.84 4.98
N THR A 19 -22.99 -8.13 4.77
CA THR A 19 -22.46 -9.17 5.64
C THR A 19 -20.97 -9.26 5.37
N TRP A 20 -20.14 -9.09 6.39
CA TRP A 20 -18.69 -9.11 6.28
C TRP A 20 -18.20 -10.39 5.58
N ARG A 21 -17.44 -10.25 4.50
CA ARG A 21 -16.93 -11.38 3.70
C ARG A 21 -15.47 -11.65 4.03
N LYS A 22 -15.00 -12.87 3.77
CA LYS A 22 -13.58 -13.25 3.89
C LYS A 22 -12.66 -12.33 3.06
N THR A 23 -13.15 -11.92 1.89
CA THR A 23 -12.46 -10.95 1.02
C THR A 23 -12.26 -9.62 1.71
N ASP A 24 -13.21 -9.14 2.50
CA ASP A 24 -13.11 -7.86 3.21
C ASP A 24 -12.00 -7.94 4.29
N THR A 25 -11.86 -9.08 4.99
CA THR A 25 -10.71 -9.32 5.88
C THR A 25 -9.39 -9.32 5.13
N MET A 26 -9.30 -9.98 3.97
CA MET A 26 -8.06 -10.03 3.19
C MET A 26 -7.64 -8.64 2.70
N TRP A 27 -8.59 -7.82 2.25
CA TRP A 27 -8.32 -6.42 1.87
C TRP A 27 -7.94 -5.57 3.07
N MET A 28 -8.63 -5.70 4.20
CA MET A 28 -8.29 -4.99 5.43
C MET A 28 -6.86 -5.32 5.91
N LEU A 29 -6.49 -6.62 5.91
CA LEU A 29 -5.14 -7.06 6.26
C LEU A 29 -4.11 -6.57 5.24
N GLY A 30 -4.42 -6.60 3.94
CA GLY A 30 -3.55 -6.03 2.90
C GLY A 30 -3.28 -4.53 3.13
N LEU A 31 -4.33 -3.75 3.39
CA LEU A 31 -4.23 -2.32 3.69
C LEU A 31 -3.41 -2.07 4.97
N TYR A 32 -3.64 -2.86 6.02
CA TYR A 32 -2.85 -2.78 7.25
C TYR A 32 -1.36 -3.08 7.00
N GLY A 33 -1.05 -4.10 6.19
CA GLY A 33 0.32 -4.42 5.79
C GLY A 33 1.01 -3.28 5.04
N THR A 34 0.29 -2.58 4.16
CA THR A 34 0.83 -1.38 3.49
C THR A 34 1.05 -0.22 4.45
N ALA A 35 0.20 -0.07 5.48
CA ALA A 35 0.34 0.98 6.48
C ALA A 35 1.55 0.76 7.41
N ILE A 36 1.86 -0.49 7.77
CA ILE A 36 3.03 -0.85 8.61
C ILE A 36 4.38 -0.66 7.92
N GLY A 37 4.42 -0.45 6.60
CA GLY A 37 5.64 -0.40 5.80
C GLY A 37 6.76 0.53 6.35
N ALA A 38 7.92 0.53 5.70
CA ALA A 38 9.17 1.13 6.21
C ALA A 38 9.03 2.48 6.95
N GLY A 39 8.11 3.36 6.52
CA GLY A 39 7.78 4.60 7.22
C GLY A 39 7.38 4.42 8.69
N VAL A 40 6.48 3.48 9.03
CA VAL A 40 6.01 3.30 10.42
C VAL A 40 7.03 2.57 11.30
N LEU A 41 8.00 1.86 10.72
CA LEU A 41 9.11 1.30 11.51
C LEU A 41 10.16 2.35 11.86
N PHE A 42 10.49 3.26 10.93
CA PHE A 42 11.57 4.23 11.16
C PHE A 42 11.09 5.55 11.78
N LEU A 43 9.85 5.98 11.55
CA LEU A 43 9.34 7.26 12.06
C LEU A 43 9.18 7.27 13.60
N PRO A 44 8.60 6.26 14.25
CA PRO A 44 8.49 6.21 15.71
C PRO A 44 9.83 5.99 16.39
N ILE A 45 10.78 5.30 15.75
CA ILE A 45 12.15 5.18 16.25
C ILE A 45 12.80 6.57 16.28
N ASN A 46 12.77 7.29 15.16
CA ASN A 46 13.37 8.63 15.07
C ASN A 46 12.64 9.67 15.94
N ALA A 47 11.30 9.62 16.00
CA ALA A 47 10.53 10.53 16.85
C ALA A 47 10.61 10.16 18.34
N GLY A 48 10.81 8.88 18.66
CA GLY A 48 11.04 8.37 20.01
C GLY A 48 12.38 8.81 20.60
N ILE A 49 13.37 9.16 19.77
CA ILE A 49 14.60 9.87 20.22
C ILE A 49 14.22 11.20 20.89
N GLY A 50 13.13 11.84 20.46
CA GLY A 50 12.56 13.04 21.10
C GLY A 50 11.76 12.78 22.38
N GLY A 51 11.65 11.52 22.83
CA GLY A 51 10.90 11.10 24.01
C GLY A 51 9.45 10.69 23.72
N LEU A 52 8.71 10.37 24.79
CA LEU A 52 7.33 9.89 24.70
C LEU A 52 6.33 10.98 24.28
N ILE A 53 6.58 12.24 24.68
CA ILE A 53 5.65 13.36 24.46
C ILE A 53 5.43 13.65 22.96
N PRO A 54 6.47 13.75 22.11
CA PRO A 54 6.28 13.90 20.66
C PRO A 54 5.46 12.77 20.02
N LEU A 55 5.63 11.52 20.47
CA LEU A 55 4.88 10.38 19.96
C LEU A 55 3.38 10.50 20.26
N ILE A 56 3.03 10.91 21.49
CA ILE A 56 1.63 11.13 21.88
C ILE A 56 1.01 12.26 21.05
N ILE A 57 1.73 13.37 20.87
CA ILE A 57 1.25 14.51 20.07
C ILE A 57 1.03 14.09 18.62
N MET A 58 2.00 13.37 18.03
CA MET A 58 1.85 12.86 16.67
C MET A 58 0.66 11.90 16.55
N ALA A 59 0.43 11.01 17.51
CA ALA A 59 -0.70 10.10 17.48
C ALA A 59 -2.05 10.86 17.52
N ILE A 60 -2.17 11.86 18.39
CA ILE A 60 -3.39 12.67 18.54
C ILE A 60 -3.70 13.46 17.26
N ILE A 61 -2.68 13.93 16.53
CA ILE A 61 -2.87 14.73 15.30
C ILE A 61 -3.02 13.83 14.07
N ALA A 62 -2.19 12.80 13.94
CA ALA A 62 -2.20 11.91 12.79
C ALA A 62 -3.49 11.10 12.69
N PHE A 63 -4.07 10.69 13.83
CA PHE A 63 -5.31 9.92 13.86
C PHE A 63 -6.49 10.64 13.18
N PRO A 64 -6.93 11.84 13.62
CA PRO A 64 -8.04 12.53 12.97
C PRO A 64 -7.70 12.91 11.53
N MET A 65 -6.47 13.36 11.26
CA MET A 65 -6.03 13.71 9.90
C MET A 65 -6.20 12.55 8.93
N THR A 66 -5.71 11.36 9.30
CA THR A 66 -5.81 10.17 8.44
C THR A 66 -7.24 9.62 8.40
N PHE A 67 -7.94 9.55 9.54
CA PHE A 67 -9.30 9.00 9.61
C PHE A 67 -10.29 9.80 8.78
N PHE A 68 -10.31 11.14 8.92
CA PHE A 68 -11.25 11.98 8.16
C PHE A 68 -10.91 12.04 6.68
N ALA A 69 -9.62 12.08 6.32
CA ALA A 69 -9.20 12.06 4.92
C ALA A 69 -9.61 10.76 4.21
N HIS A 70 -9.35 9.60 4.82
CA HIS A 70 -9.75 8.31 4.24
C HIS A 70 -11.27 8.18 4.17
N ARG A 71 -12.00 8.61 5.21
CA ARG A 71 -13.47 8.62 5.18
C ARG A 71 -14.03 9.51 4.07
N GLY A 72 -13.42 10.68 3.85
CA GLY A 72 -13.75 11.58 2.75
C GLY A 72 -13.50 10.92 1.38
N LEU A 73 -12.33 10.31 1.21
CA LEU A 73 -11.96 9.60 -0.01
C LEU A 73 -12.90 8.42 -0.30
N CYS A 74 -13.25 7.60 0.69
CA CYS A 74 -14.19 6.50 0.51
C CYS A 74 -15.56 6.99 0.03
N ARG A 75 -16.10 8.06 0.64
CA ARG A 75 -17.38 8.65 0.22
C ARG A 75 -17.31 9.21 -1.19
N PHE A 76 -16.19 9.82 -1.54
CA PHE A 76 -15.94 10.37 -2.85
C PHE A 76 -15.87 9.26 -3.92
N VAL A 77 -15.10 8.20 -3.69
CA VAL A 77 -15.02 7.06 -4.62
C VAL A 77 -16.40 6.39 -4.79
N LEU A 78 -17.16 6.25 -3.71
CA LEU A 78 -18.51 5.68 -3.75
C LEU A 78 -19.57 6.60 -4.38
N SER A 79 -19.27 7.88 -4.63
CA SER A 79 -20.20 8.79 -5.34
C SER A 79 -20.11 8.70 -6.86
N GLY A 80 -19.09 8.02 -7.40
CA GLY A 80 -18.97 7.78 -8.83
C GLY A 80 -20.13 6.95 -9.38
N LYS A 81 -20.62 7.30 -10.57
CA LYS A 81 -21.78 6.62 -11.18
C LYS A 81 -21.48 5.21 -11.67
N ASN A 82 -20.24 4.96 -12.09
CA ASN A 82 -19.83 3.70 -12.70
C ASN A 82 -19.10 2.82 -11.67
N PRO A 83 -19.65 1.63 -11.34
CA PRO A 83 -18.98 0.70 -10.43
C PRO A 83 -17.66 0.19 -11.04
N GLY A 84 -16.57 0.27 -10.26
CA GLY A 84 -15.25 -0.25 -10.67
C GLY A 84 -14.36 0.74 -11.41
N GLU A 85 -14.76 2.01 -11.50
CA GLU A 85 -13.87 3.07 -12.00
C GLU A 85 -12.85 3.53 -10.95
N ASP A 86 -11.67 3.93 -11.42
CA ASP A 86 -10.58 4.43 -10.59
C ASP A 86 -10.86 5.85 -10.07
N ILE A 87 -10.12 6.26 -9.03
CA ILE A 87 -10.24 7.59 -8.40
C ILE A 87 -10.14 8.71 -9.43
N THR A 88 -9.29 8.56 -10.46
CA THR A 88 -9.11 9.56 -11.52
C THR A 88 -10.36 9.78 -12.35
N ALA A 89 -11.11 8.72 -12.65
CA ALA A 89 -12.37 8.79 -13.38
C ALA A 89 -13.47 9.46 -12.54
N VAL A 90 -13.52 9.16 -11.23
CA VAL A 90 -14.45 9.82 -10.31
C VAL A 90 -14.13 11.32 -10.15
N VAL A 91 -12.85 11.71 -10.16
CA VAL A 91 -12.43 13.12 -10.22
C VAL A 91 -12.86 13.78 -11.52
N GLU A 92 -12.66 13.11 -12.64
CA GLU A 92 -13.07 13.63 -13.94
C GLU A 92 -14.59 13.79 -14.04
N GLU A 93 -15.36 12.88 -13.45
CA GLU A 93 -16.83 12.98 -13.38
C GLU A 93 -17.28 14.22 -12.60
N HIS A 94 -16.70 14.46 -11.42
CA HIS A 94 -17.14 15.53 -10.52
C HIS A 94 -16.53 16.91 -10.84
N PHE A 95 -15.30 16.94 -11.36
CA PHE A 95 -14.51 18.16 -11.52
C PHE A 95 -14.01 18.40 -12.96
N GLY A 96 -14.28 17.48 -13.88
CA GLY A 96 -13.91 17.58 -15.30
C GLY A 96 -12.52 17.05 -15.64
N ILE A 97 -12.27 16.91 -16.95
CA ILE A 97 -11.06 16.30 -17.53
C ILE A 97 -9.75 16.98 -17.06
N THR A 98 -9.76 18.30 -16.92
CA THR A 98 -8.56 19.05 -16.50
C THR A 98 -8.16 18.71 -15.06
N ALA A 99 -9.14 18.57 -14.17
CA ALA A 99 -8.90 18.16 -12.79
C ALA A 99 -8.43 16.70 -12.71
N GLY A 100 -9.01 15.80 -13.53
CA GLY A 100 -8.57 14.41 -13.65
C GLY A 100 -7.10 14.29 -14.06
N LYS A 101 -6.66 15.08 -15.06
CA LYS A 101 -5.26 15.13 -15.50
C LYS A 101 -4.32 15.66 -14.42
N LEU A 102 -4.72 16.71 -13.69
CA LEU A 102 -3.93 17.28 -12.60
C LEU A 102 -3.75 16.27 -11.46
N ILE A 103 -4.83 15.60 -11.05
CA ILE A 103 -4.77 14.55 -10.02
C ILE A 103 -3.88 13.40 -10.48
N THR A 104 -4.00 12.95 -11.73
CA THR A 104 -3.14 11.90 -12.28
C THR A 104 -1.65 12.28 -12.20
N LEU A 105 -1.31 13.53 -12.52
CA LEU A 105 0.06 14.04 -12.41
C LEU A 105 0.54 14.06 -10.96
N LEU A 106 -0.29 14.53 -10.02
CA LEU A 106 0.02 14.49 -8.60
C LEU A 106 0.20 13.05 -8.08
N TYR A 107 -0.62 12.12 -8.56
CA TYR A 107 -0.54 10.71 -8.23
C TYR A 107 0.80 10.10 -8.67
N PHE A 108 1.25 10.46 -9.88
CA PHE A 108 2.57 10.07 -10.37
C PHE A 108 3.69 10.59 -9.46
N PHE A 109 3.68 11.88 -9.12
CA PHE A 109 4.68 12.48 -8.23
C PHE A 109 4.62 11.95 -6.79
N ALA A 110 3.47 11.46 -6.33
CA ALA A 110 3.35 10.82 -5.03
C ALA A 110 3.92 9.40 -5.07
N ILE A 111 3.48 8.56 -6.00
CA ILE A 111 3.81 7.12 -6.03
C ILE A 111 5.23 6.87 -6.51
N TYR A 112 5.70 7.57 -7.54
CA TYR A 112 7.01 7.28 -8.15
C TYR A 112 8.17 7.43 -7.15
N PRO A 113 8.31 8.54 -6.38
CA PRO A 113 9.34 8.65 -5.35
C PRO A 113 9.20 7.63 -4.23
N ILE A 114 7.96 7.31 -3.82
CA ILE A 114 7.72 6.26 -2.81
C ILE A 114 8.30 4.93 -3.31
N LEU A 115 8.04 4.54 -4.56
CA LEU A 115 8.60 3.31 -5.14
C LEU A 115 10.13 3.29 -5.15
N LEU A 116 10.77 4.42 -5.46
CA LEU A 116 12.23 4.53 -5.43
C LEU A 116 12.79 4.34 -4.01
N VAL A 117 12.20 5.01 -3.02
CA VAL A 117 12.62 4.88 -1.61
C VAL A 117 12.44 3.45 -1.12
N TYR A 118 11.33 2.80 -1.45
CA TYR A 118 11.08 1.40 -1.08
C TYR A 118 12.08 0.44 -1.74
N SER A 119 12.45 0.68 -3.00
CA SER A 119 13.44 -0.13 -3.72
C SER A 119 14.83 -0.06 -3.06
N VAL A 120 15.22 1.12 -2.59
CA VAL A 120 16.47 1.30 -1.83
C VAL A 120 16.36 0.67 -0.44
N ALA A 121 15.22 0.87 0.24
CA ALA A 121 15.01 0.33 1.58
C ALA A 121 15.08 -1.20 1.62
N ILE A 122 14.40 -1.91 0.72
CA ILE A 122 14.43 -3.37 0.69
C ILE A 122 15.84 -3.91 0.43
N THR A 123 16.58 -3.29 -0.47
CA THR A 123 17.96 -3.67 -0.78
C THR A 123 18.85 -3.51 0.47
N ASN A 124 18.70 -2.41 1.20
CA ASN A 124 19.46 -2.13 2.42
C ASN A 124 19.08 -3.05 3.58
N THR A 125 17.79 -3.38 3.74
CA THR A 125 17.32 -4.28 4.79
C THR A 125 17.83 -5.71 4.55
N VAL A 126 17.75 -6.20 3.31
CA VAL A 126 18.25 -7.54 2.96
C VAL A 126 19.77 -7.61 3.08
N ASP A 127 20.50 -6.58 2.64
CA ASP A 127 21.95 -6.49 2.82
C ASP A 127 22.35 -6.48 4.31
N SER A 128 21.65 -5.68 5.12
CA SER A 128 21.82 -5.67 6.59
C SER A 128 21.56 -7.05 7.19
N PHE A 129 20.53 -7.76 6.71
CA PHE A 129 20.22 -9.11 7.16
C PHE A 129 21.31 -10.13 6.81
N ILE A 130 21.81 -10.09 5.58
CA ILE A 130 22.90 -10.95 5.12
C ILE A 130 24.17 -10.76 5.96
N THR A 131 24.49 -9.50 6.25
CA THR A 131 25.72 -9.15 6.96
C THR A 131 25.63 -9.37 8.48
N HIS A 132 24.54 -8.93 9.11
CA HIS A 132 24.43 -8.90 10.57
C HIS A 132 23.70 -10.12 11.16
N GLN A 133 22.84 -10.79 10.40
CA GLN A 133 22.11 -11.97 10.89
C GLN A 133 22.67 -13.27 10.30
N LEU A 134 23.08 -13.29 9.03
CA LEU A 134 23.68 -14.48 8.40
C LEU A 134 25.21 -14.53 8.48
N GLY A 135 25.87 -13.44 8.90
CA GLY A 135 27.32 -13.35 9.03
C GLY A 135 28.08 -13.48 7.70
N MET A 136 27.39 -13.31 6.57
CA MET A 136 28.01 -13.40 5.24
C MET A 136 28.52 -12.04 4.80
N THR A 137 29.48 -12.02 3.86
CA THR A 137 29.95 -10.77 3.26
C THR A 137 28.85 -10.12 2.43
N SER A 138 28.82 -8.78 2.44
CA SER A 138 27.84 -8.00 1.66
C SER A 138 28.01 -8.28 0.16
N PRO A 139 26.97 -8.79 -0.53
CA PRO A 139 27.02 -9.00 -1.97
C PRO A 139 27.00 -7.65 -2.71
N PRO A 140 27.48 -7.58 -3.97
CA PRO A 140 27.40 -6.37 -4.77
C PRO A 140 25.96 -5.86 -4.88
N ARG A 141 25.72 -4.61 -4.46
CA ARG A 141 24.37 -4.01 -4.35
C ARG A 141 23.57 -4.11 -5.65
N ALA A 142 24.21 -3.99 -6.81
CA ALA A 142 23.57 -4.10 -8.12
C ALA A 142 23.02 -5.51 -8.40
N ILE A 143 23.73 -6.56 -7.98
CA ILE A 143 23.28 -7.96 -8.14
C ILE A 143 22.14 -8.22 -7.15
N LEU A 144 22.29 -7.76 -5.91
CA LEU A 144 21.28 -7.93 -4.88
C LEU A 144 19.96 -7.26 -5.27
N SER A 145 20.00 -6.00 -5.72
CA SER A 145 18.80 -5.27 -6.14
C SER A 145 18.15 -5.91 -7.37
N LEU A 146 18.94 -6.39 -8.33
CA LEU A 146 18.42 -7.08 -9.51
C LEU A 146 17.68 -8.37 -9.13
N ILE A 147 18.26 -9.20 -8.26
CA ILE A 147 17.61 -10.43 -7.76
C ILE A 147 16.31 -10.10 -7.03
N LEU A 148 16.33 -9.07 -6.16
CA LEU A 148 15.14 -8.66 -5.41
C LEU A 148 14.03 -8.15 -6.34
N ILE A 149 14.35 -7.32 -7.33
CA ILE A 149 13.37 -6.79 -8.29
C ILE A 149 12.78 -7.93 -9.12
N VAL A 150 13.61 -8.85 -9.63
CA VAL A 150 13.13 -10.01 -10.40
C VAL A 150 12.22 -10.89 -9.54
N GLY A 151 12.59 -11.15 -8.29
CA GLY A 151 11.74 -11.89 -7.34
C GLY A 151 10.40 -11.21 -7.10
N LEU A 152 10.40 -9.90 -6.86
CA LEU A 152 9.19 -9.13 -6.62
C LEU A 152 8.28 -9.08 -7.87
N MET A 153 8.86 -8.89 -9.06
CA MET A 153 8.13 -8.90 -10.33
C MET A 153 7.54 -10.28 -10.64
N THR A 154 8.22 -11.35 -10.23
CA THR A 154 7.71 -12.72 -10.37
C THR A 154 6.46 -12.92 -9.51
N ILE A 155 6.43 -12.40 -8.28
CA ILE A 155 5.23 -12.43 -7.42
C ILE A 155 4.08 -11.66 -8.07
N VAL A 156 4.34 -10.47 -8.60
CA VAL A 156 3.32 -9.64 -9.27
C VAL A 156 2.74 -10.34 -10.50
N ARG A 157 3.55 -11.11 -11.24
CA ARG A 157 3.11 -11.89 -12.41
C ARG A 157 2.11 -13.01 -12.08
N PHE A 158 2.04 -13.48 -10.83
CA PHE A 158 1.07 -14.50 -10.41
C PHE A 158 -0.35 -13.95 -10.19
N GLY A 159 -0.57 -12.65 -10.40
CA GLY A 159 -1.89 -12.01 -10.38
C GLY A 159 -2.32 -11.51 -9.01
N GLU A 160 -3.43 -10.78 -9.00
CA GLU A 160 -3.94 -10.05 -7.83
C GLU A 160 -4.19 -10.95 -6.61
N GLN A 161 -4.74 -12.15 -6.82
CA GLN A 161 -5.01 -13.08 -5.72
C GLN A 161 -3.72 -13.56 -5.03
N ALA A 162 -2.63 -13.73 -5.79
CA ALA A 162 -1.34 -14.08 -5.21
C ALA A 162 -0.76 -12.91 -4.40
N ILE A 163 -0.93 -11.67 -4.88
CA ILE A 163 -0.48 -10.46 -4.18
C ILE A 163 -1.24 -10.30 -2.86
N VAL A 164 -2.57 -10.32 -2.90
CA VAL A 164 -3.42 -10.15 -1.70
C VAL A 164 -3.14 -11.25 -0.68
N LYS A 165 -2.96 -12.49 -1.13
CA LYS A 165 -2.63 -13.61 -0.24
C LYS A 165 -1.24 -13.48 0.38
N THR A 166 -0.24 -13.08 -0.42
CA THR A 166 1.14 -12.87 0.06
C THR A 166 1.19 -11.76 1.09
N MET A 167 0.56 -10.61 0.81
CA MET A 167 0.48 -9.49 1.74
C MET A 167 -0.25 -9.89 3.04
N SER A 168 -1.37 -10.60 2.92
CA SER A 168 -2.12 -11.08 4.09
C SER A 168 -1.29 -12.05 4.95
N ILE A 169 -0.56 -12.99 4.33
CA ILE A 169 0.33 -13.92 5.04
C ILE A 169 1.44 -13.17 5.77
N LEU A 170 2.06 -12.21 5.09
CA LEU A 170 3.18 -11.44 5.61
C LEU A 170 2.79 -10.58 6.82
N VAL A 171 1.52 -10.22 6.95
CA VAL A 171 0.99 -9.43 8.08
C VAL A 171 0.81 -10.24 9.35
N PHE A 172 0.50 -11.54 9.27
CA PHE A 172 0.22 -12.35 10.47
C PHE A 172 1.35 -12.39 11.50
N PRO A 173 2.64 -12.52 11.13
CA PRO A 173 3.76 -12.41 12.07
C PRO A 173 3.80 -11.07 12.80
N PHE A 174 3.48 -9.96 12.12
CA PHE A 174 3.46 -8.64 12.76
C PHE A 174 2.35 -8.53 13.79
N VAL A 175 1.14 -9.04 13.47
CA VAL A 175 0.00 -9.06 14.40
C VAL A 175 0.26 -9.97 15.61
N ALA A 176 1.06 -11.03 15.45
CA ALA A 176 1.39 -11.95 16.55
C ALA A 176 2.45 -11.38 17.51
N VAL A 177 3.32 -10.49 17.02
CA VAL A 177 4.48 -9.98 17.77
C VAL A 177 4.24 -8.58 18.34
N LEU A 178 3.38 -7.78 17.72
CA LEU A 178 3.04 -6.40 18.11
C LEU A 178 1.73 -6.33 18.90
#